data_AF-A0A1B6C8E4-F1
#
_entry.id   AF-A0A1B6C8E4-F1
#
_cell.length_a   1.000
_cell.length_b   1.000
_cell.length_c   1.000
_cell.angle_alpha   90.00
_cell.angle_beta   90.00
_cell.angle_gamma   90.00
#
_symmetry.space_group_name_H-M   'P 1'
#
loop_
_entity.id
_entity.type
_entity.pdbx_description
1 polymer ?
#
loop_
_entity_poly.entity_id
_entity_poly.type
_entity_poly.pdbx_seq_one_letter_code
_entity_poly.pdbx_strand_id
1 'polypeptide(L)'
;MTGIVMIACRMMVAGLFLVKSSTESRLPPLVYFQHHRIHHHNHAEEFFDDANWHTTVNPEYNSYSLDARPLRVLYQVGDSEEDLPVCQPWAVCSKVDKYESPWIERQCRCPGQHKCSSQLASSDGHTLVDKTRHFKLCEPVKKLTKCRYFRDITWVLTSGPDNTTQQVVNCHCPKGAVAYLIKQQAFQNREGQFGYQYSFACSPQGMLRCQRKEPCRLFTVRKRLELLDEVNTNGLCQCPHNHYCPRHHTDPGVIQLESFVEENIRTYSGYCLPDGHLYGT
;
A
#
# COMPACT_ATOMS: atom_id res chain seq x y z
N MET A 1 -45.83 60.97 11.83
CA MET A 1 -46.17 59.92 12.80
C MET A 1 -47.00 58.88 12.06
N THR A 2 -46.61 57.61 12.15
CA THR A 2 -47.31 56.37 11.72
C THR A 2 -47.74 56.31 10.23
N GLY A 3 -47.30 55.38 9.39
CA GLY A 3 -46.93 53.98 9.61
C GLY A 3 -48.01 53.07 9.02
N ILE A 4 -47.58 52.05 8.27
CA ILE A 4 -48.34 50.95 7.61
C ILE A 4 -48.52 51.12 6.09
N VAL A 5 -47.60 50.53 5.33
CA VAL A 5 -47.88 49.90 4.03
C VAL A 5 -47.26 48.50 4.07
N MET A 6 -48.11 47.48 3.98
CA MET A 6 -47.72 46.09 3.74
C MET A 6 -47.10 45.98 2.34
N ILE A 7 -45.91 45.38 2.24
CA ILE A 7 -45.43 44.79 0.99
C ILE A 7 -44.92 43.38 1.28
N ALA A 8 -45.45 42.48 0.45
CA ALA A 8 -45.38 41.04 0.53
C ALA A 8 -43.96 40.48 0.49
N CYS A 9 -43.76 39.44 1.30
CA CYS A 9 -42.62 38.55 1.25
C CYS A 9 -42.64 37.76 -0.07
N ARG A 10 -41.74 38.07 -1.01
CA ARG A 10 -41.39 37.19 -2.11
C ARG A 10 -40.12 36.44 -1.73
N MET A 11 -40.26 35.15 -1.44
CA MET A 11 -39.14 34.21 -1.40
C MET A 11 -38.51 34.14 -2.79
N MET A 12 -37.30 34.69 -2.95
CA MET A 12 -36.42 34.29 -4.04
C MET A 12 -35.57 33.11 -3.59
N VAL A 13 -35.83 31.96 -4.21
CA VAL A 13 -34.98 30.78 -4.18
C VAL A 13 -33.68 31.14 -4.91
N ALA A 14 -32.62 31.45 -4.17
CA ALA A 14 -31.27 31.52 -4.71
C ALA A 14 -30.70 30.09 -4.71
N GLY A 15 -30.62 29.51 -5.91
CA GLY A 15 -30.00 28.21 -6.14
C GLY A 15 -28.54 28.23 -5.69
N LEU A 16 -28.23 27.48 -4.63
CA LEU A 16 -26.87 27.06 -4.35
C LEU A 16 -26.46 26.08 -5.45
N PHE A 17 -25.70 26.58 -6.42
CA PHE A 17 -24.83 25.73 -7.22
C PHE A 17 -23.77 25.15 -6.29
N LEU A 18 -24.03 23.92 -5.81
CA LEU A 18 -23.00 23.05 -5.27
C LEU A 18 -22.04 22.71 -6.42
N VAL A 19 -20.96 23.49 -6.54
CA VAL A 19 -19.79 23.07 -7.29
C VAL A 19 -19.23 21.84 -6.57
N LYS A 20 -19.55 20.66 -7.10
CA LYS A 20 -18.86 19.41 -6.73
C LYS A 20 -17.41 19.55 -7.13
N SER A 21 -16.56 19.97 -6.19
CA SER A 21 -15.11 19.80 -6.28
C SER A 21 -14.82 18.32 -6.08
N SER A 22 -14.69 17.58 -7.20
CA SER A 22 -14.12 16.24 -7.22
C SER A 22 -12.61 16.37 -7.01
N THR A 23 -12.17 16.51 -5.77
CA THR A 23 -10.76 16.36 -5.40
C THR A 23 -10.52 14.89 -5.06
N GLU A 24 -9.95 14.18 -6.04
CA GLU A 24 -9.46 12.80 -5.95
C GLU A 24 -8.40 12.72 -4.84
N SER A 25 -8.85 12.57 -3.60
CA SER A 25 -7.99 12.38 -2.44
C SER A 25 -7.46 10.95 -2.50
N ARG A 26 -6.28 10.75 -3.10
CA ARG A 26 -5.60 9.45 -3.11
C ARG A 26 -5.14 9.13 -1.69
N LEU A 27 -6.03 8.56 -0.88
CA LEU A 27 -5.65 7.98 0.41
C LEU A 27 -4.51 6.98 0.17
N PRO A 28 -3.45 6.98 1.01
CA PRO A 28 -2.44 5.95 0.95
C PRO A 28 -3.14 4.59 1.11
N PRO A 29 -2.87 3.58 0.24
CA PRO A 29 -3.48 2.26 0.33
C PRO A 29 -3.31 1.57 1.70
N LEU A 30 -2.36 2.06 2.51
CA LEU A 30 -2.10 1.65 3.88
C LEU A 30 -3.23 1.97 4.88
N VAL A 31 -4.15 2.89 4.57
CA VAL A 31 -5.17 3.37 5.52
C VAL A 31 -6.47 2.55 5.48
N TYR A 32 -6.65 1.67 4.48
CA TYR A 32 -7.96 1.05 4.23
C TYR A 32 -8.41 0.07 5.33
N PHE A 33 -7.49 -0.70 5.92
CA PHE A 33 -7.85 -1.69 6.94
C PHE A 33 -8.19 -1.10 8.32
N GLN A 34 -7.89 0.18 8.58
CA GLN A 34 -8.09 0.76 9.91
C GLN A 34 -9.48 1.40 10.11
N HIS A 35 -10.21 1.72 9.03
CA HIS A 35 -11.50 2.42 9.12
C HIS A 35 -12.74 1.51 9.02
N HIS A 36 -12.61 0.26 8.61
CA HIS A 36 -13.73 -0.68 8.60
C HIS A 36 -13.58 -1.72 9.71
N ARG A 37 -14.27 -1.45 10.82
CA ARG A 37 -14.63 -2.42 11.84
C ARG A 37 -15.22 -3.63 11.12
N ILE A 38 -14.48 -4.74 11.08
CA ILE A 38 -14.93 -5.97 10.42
C ILE A 38 -16.15 -6.48 11.18
N HIS A 39 -17.34 -6.14 10.70
CA HIS A 39 -18.53 -6.93 10.98
C HIS A 39 -18.37 -8.23 10.21
N HIS A 40 -17.73 -9.21 10.85
CA HIS A 40 -17.83 -10.60 10.43
C HIS A 40 -19.29 -11.01 10.57
N HIS A 41 -20.07 -10.85 9.51
CA HIS A 41 -21.33 -11.56 9.36
C HIS A 41 -21.10 -12.79 8.50
N ASN A 42 -21.56 -13.90 9.07
CA ASN A 42 -21.43 -15.25 8.58
C ASN A 42 -22.07 -15.36 7.18
N HIS A 43 -21.25 -15.42 6.14
CA HIS A 43 -21.64 -15.99 4.85
C HIS A 43 -20.55 -16.98 4.44
N ALA A 44 -20.52 -18.10 5.16
CA ALA A 44 -19.76 -19.27 4.78
C ALA A 44 -20.68 -20.48 4.92
N GLU A 45 -21.78 -20.47 4.18
CA GLU A 45 -22.52 -21.68 3.86
C GLU A 45 -22.78 -21.68 2.35
N GLU A 46 -22.57 -22.88 1.78
CA GLU A 46 -22.86 -23.28 0.40
C GLU A 46 -21.92 -22.74 -0.68
N PHE A 47 -20.84 -23.47 -0.95
CA PHE A 47 -20.32 -23.75 -2.30
C PHE A 47 -19.17 -24.77 -2.19
N PHE A 48 -19.54 -26.01 -1.86
CA PHE A 48 -18.73 -27.19 -2.14
C PHE A 48 -19.60 -28.09 -3.00
N ASP A 49 -19.31 -28.17 -4.30
CA ASP A 49 -19.33 -29.42 -5.06
C ASP A 49 -18.82 -29.18 -6.49
N ASP A 50 -18.03 -30.15 -6.96
CA ASP A 50 -17.56 -30.40 -8.32
C ASP A 50 -16.67 -29.39 -9.06
N ALA A 51 -15.37 -29.69 -9.08
CA ALA A 51 -14.55 -29.51 -10.29
C ALA A 51 -13.46 -30.59 -10.35
N ASN A 52 -13.79 -31.66 -11.07
CA ASN A 52 -12.90 -32.75 -11.47
C ASN A 52 -11.75 -32.22 -12.36
N TRP A 53 -10.51 -32.26 -11.87
CA TRP A 53 -9.31 -31.90 -12.65
C TRP A 53 -8.63 -33.15 -13.19
N HIS A 54 -8.75 -33.38 -14.51
CA HIS A 54 -7.78 -34.19 -15.23
C HIS A 54 -6.62 -33.29 -15.66
N THR A 55 -5.44 -33.49 -15.07
CA THR A 55 -4.20 -32.86 -15.53
C THR A 55 -3.25 -33.94 -16.03
N THR A 56 -3.02 -33.98 -17.34
CA THR A 56 -1.91 -34.71 -17.94
C THR A 56 -0.61 -33.96 -17.64
N VAL A 57 0.24 -34.55 -16.81
CA VAL A 57 1.58 -34.07 -16.50
C VAL A 57 2.50 -34.48 -17.65
N ASN A 58 3.21 -33.52 -18.24
CA ASN A 58 4.40 -33.82 -19.03
C ASN A 58 5.55 -32.93 -18.51
N PRO A 59 6.66 -33.51 -18.00
CA PRO A 59 7.74 -32.75 -17.42
C PRO A 59 8.82 -32.52 -18.47
N GLU A 60 8.90 -31.31 -19.02
CA GLU A 60 10.10 -30.88 -19.73
C GLU A 60 10.66 -29.61 -19.08
N TYR A 61 11.65 -29.88 -18.22
CA TYR A 61 12.50 -28.91 -17.57
C TYR A 61 13.36 -28.22 -18.61
N ASN A 62 12.84 -27.15 -19.21
CA ASN A 62 13.66 -26.22 -19.97
C ASN A 62 13.86 -24.93 -19.17
N SER A 63 15.07 -24.81 -18.65
CA SER A 63 15.70 -23.59 -18.18
C SER A 63 15.73 -22.54 -19.30
N TYR A 64 14.64 -21.78 -19.46
CA TYR A 64 14.62 -20.56 -20.24
C TYR A 64 14.68 -19.35 -19.31
N SER A 65 15.77 -18.60 -19.45
CA SER A 65 15.97 -17.22 -19.01
C SER A 65 14.66 -16.43 -18.91
N LEU A 66 14.20 -16.16 -17.68
CA LEU A 66 12.99 -15.39 -17.42
C LEU A 66 13.18 -13.91 -17.80
N ASP A 67 12.47 -13.53 -18.87
CA ASP A 67 11.91 -12.21 -19.15
C ASP A 67 12.87 -11.00 -19.14
N ALA A 68 13.47 -10.71 -20.29
CA ALA A 68 14.06 -9.41 -20.61
C ALA A 68 12.99 -8.33 -20.87
N ARG A 69 11.94 -8.26 -20.02
CA ARG A 69 11.03 -7.11 -20.05
C ARG A 69 11.75 -5.94 -19.39
N PRO A 70 11.79 -4.75 -20.03
CA PRO A 70 12.43 -3.59 -19.44
C PRO A 70 11.78 -3.28 -18.09
N LEU A 71 12.62 -3.05 -17.08
CA LEU A 71 12.18 -2.69 -15.74
C LEU A 71 11.30 -1.43 -15.83
N ARG A 72 10.05 -1.52 -15.37
CA ARG A 72 9.10 -0.41 -15.45
C ARG A 72 9.50 0.67 -14.45
N VAL A 73 9.60 1.90 -14.92
CA VAL A 73 9.86 3.09 -14.10
C VAL A 73 8.67 4.02 -14.24
N LEU A 74 8.04 4.33 -13.11
CA LEU A 74 6.92 5.26 -12.97
C LEU A 74 7.40 6.50 -12.20
N TYR A 75 6.63 7.57 -12.31
CA TYR A 75 6.87 8.83 -11.62
C TYR A 75 5.66 9.17 -10.76
N GLN A 76 5.89 9.68 -9.56
CA GLN A 76 4.76 10.06 -8.68
C GLN A 76 3.97 11.25 -9.24
N VAL A 77 4.65 12.12 -10.00
CA VAL A 77 4.12 13.30 -10.68
C VAL A 77 4.82 13.42 -12.03
N GLY A 78 4.06 13.80 -13.06
CA GLY A 78 4.57 13.87 -14.43
C GLY A 78 4.94 12.51 -15.01
N ASP A 79 5.80 12.52 -16.02
CA ASP A 79 6.28 11.34 -16.74
C ASP A 79 7.81 11.30 -16.92
N SER A 80 8.52 12.25 -16.30
CA SER A 80 9.96 12.43 -16.43
C SER A 80 10.67 12.79 -15.11
N GLU A 81 12.00 12.76 -15.09
CA GLU A 81 12.79 13.15 -13.91
C GLU A 81 12.69 14.65 -13.62
N GLU A 82 12.52 15.44 -14.68
CA GLU A 82 12.43 16.90 -14.66
C GLU A 82 11.18 17.37 -13.90
N ASP A 83 10.10 16.60 -13.97
CA ASP A 83 8.84 16.85 -13.28
C ASP A 83 8.93 16.62 -11.77
N LEU A 84 9.94 15.86 -11.32
CA LEU A 84 10.08 15.51 -9.92
C LEU A 84 10.68 16.67 -9.11
N PRO A 85 10.17 16.89 -7.88
CA PRO A 85 10.76 17.86 -6.96
C PRO A 85 12.13 17.40 -6.47
N VAL A 86 12.89 18.31 -5.88
CA VAL A 86 14.14 17.96 -5.19
C VAL A 86 13.82 17.34 -3.83
N CYS A 87 14.52 16.25 -3.49
CA CYS A 87 14.33 15.54 -2.23
C CYS A 87 14.69 16.42 -1.02
N GLN A 88 13.87 16.35 0.02
CA GLN A 88 14.27 16.78 1.36
C GLN A 88 15.31 15.82 1.96
N PRO A 89 16.06 16.24 2.98
CA PRO A 89 16.94 15.34 3.72
C PRO A 89 16.19 14.11 4.23
N TRP A 90 16.76 12.92 4.03
CA TRP A 90 16.16 11.64 4.40
C TRP A 90 14.82 11.30 3.73
N ALA A 91 14.47 12.01 2.66
CA ALA A 91 13.29 11.66 1.88
C ALA A 91 13.52 10.38 1.07
N VAL A 92 12.48 9.57 0.95
CA VAL A 92 12.46 8.44 0.02
C VAL A 92 12.48 9.00 -1.41
N CYS A 93 13.57 8.76 -2.13
CA CYS A 93 13.75 9.22 -3.50
C CYS A 93 13.15 8.25 -4.53
N SER A 94 13.02 6.97 -4.19
CA SER A 94 12.33 5.97 -5.03
C SER A 94 11.76 4.83 -4.19
N LYS A 95 10.65 4.26 -4.66
CA LYS A 95 10.05 3.04 -4.13
C LYS A 95 10.26 1.93 -5.15
N VAL A 96 10.76 0.78 -4.73
CA VAL A 96 10.81 -0.42 -5.56
C VAL A 96 9.81 -1.41 -5.00
N ASP A 97 8.82 -1.79 -5.79
CA ASP A 97 7.89 -2.85 -5.43
C ASP A 97 8.36 -4.18 -6.03
N LYS A 98 8.34 -5.24 -5.22
CA LYS A 98 8.79 -6.58 -5.58
C LYS A 98 7.73 -7.63 -5.32
N TYR A 99 6.47 -7.21 -5.18
CA TYR A 99 5.35 -8.14 -4.95
C TYR A 99 5.16 -9.10 -6.13
N GLU A 100 5.26 -8.60 -7.37
CA GLU A 100 5.20 -9.38 -8.60
C GLU A 100 6.41 -9.04 -9.49
N SER A 101 6.21 -8.75 -10.77
CA SER A 101 7.24 -8.21 -11.66
C SER A 101 7.76 -6.89 -11.09
N PRO A 102 9.05 -6.77 -10.75
CA PRO A 102 9.54 -5.58 -10.08
C PRO A 102 9.34 -4.31 -10.90
N TRP A 103 9.06 -3.21 -10.21
CA TRP A 103 8.96 -1.89 -10.82
C TRP A 103 9.43 -0.80 -9.84
N ILE A 104 9.81 0.35 -10.38
CA ILE A 104 10.31 1.50 -9.61
C ILE A 104 9.34 2.66 -9.75
N GLU A 105 8.99 3.31 -8.64
CA GLU A 105 8.33 4.61 -8.63
C GLU A 105 9.30 5.68 -8.13
N ARG A 106 9.63 6.64 -9.00
CA ARG A 106 10.44 7.80 -8.65
C ARG A 106 9.61 8.82 -7.89
N GLN A 107 10.16 9.31 -6.78
CA GLN A 107 9.49 10.28 -5.91
C GLN A 107 10.13 11.66 -6.06
N CYS A 108 11.45 11.77 -5.99
CA CYS A 108 12.14 13.05 -6.04
C CYS A 108 13.58 12.87 -6.56
N ARG A 109 14.18 13.98 -7.01
CA ARG A 109 15.59 14.04 -7.43
C ARG A 109 16.48 14.34 -6.22
N CYS A 110 17.49 13.50 -6.00
CA CYS A 110 18.46 13.74 -4.94
C CYS A 110 19.20 15.07 -5.18
N PRO A 111 19.43 15.89 -4.14
CA PRO A 111 20.14 17.15 -4.29
C PRO A 111 21.61 16.94 -4.70
N GLY A 112 22.16 17.91 -5.43
CA GLY A 112 23.51 17.84 -5.98
C GLY A 112 23.60 16.99 -7.27
N GLN A 113 24.77 16.41 -7.54
CA GLN A 113 24.97 15.49 -8.67
C GLN A 113 24.74 14.01 -8.28
N HIS A 114 24.14 13.74 -7.11
CA HIS A 114 23.83 12.39 -6.68
C HIS A 114 22.56 11.89 -7.38
N LYS A 115 22.59 10.66 -7.89
CA LYS A 115 21.42 9.99 -8.47
C LYS A 115 20.81 9.05 -7.44
N CYS A 116 19.48 9.00 -7.37
CA CYS A 116 18.79 8.01 -6.56
C CYS A 116 19.10 6.60 -7.09
N SER A 117 19.31 5.64 -6.19
CA SER A 117 19.63 4.26 -6.56
C SER A 117 18.43 3.58 -7.25
N SER A 118 18.67 3.03 -8.44
CA SER A 118 17.70 2.21 -9.19
C SER A 118 17.94 0.70 -9.03
N GLN A 119 18.81 0.28 -8.11
CA GLN A 119 19.10 -1.14 -7.92
C GLN A 119 17.91 -1.87 -7.29
N LEU A 120 17.55 -3.05 -7.79
CA LEU A 120 16.50 -3.90 -7.18
C LEU A 120 16.96 -4.56 -5.88
N ALA A 121 18.28 -4.69 -5.69
CA ALA A 121 18.88 -5.23 -4.48
C ALA A 121 18.80 -4.23 -3.31
N SER A 122 18.85 -4.75 -2.09
CA SER A 122 18.88 -3.95 -0.85
C SER A 122 20.30 -3.69 -0.33
N SER A 123 21.33 -4.28 -0.96
CA SER A 123 22.73 -4.24 -0.52
C SER A 123 23.49 -2.97 -0.93
N ASP A 124 22.82 -1.99 -1.52
CA ASP A 124 23.43 -0.73 -2.02
C ASP A 124 23.74 0.30 -0.91
N GLY A 125 23.44 -0.03 0.35
CA GLY A 125 23.65 0.87 1.48
C GLY A 125 22.71 2.08 1.53
N HIS A 126 21.72 2.15 0.64
CA HIS A 126 20.75 3.24 0.51
C HIS A 126 19.30 2.72 0.56
N THR A 127 19.10 1.46 0.94
CA THR A 127 17.80 0.80 0.93
C THR A 127 17.29 0.47 2.32
N LEU A 128 16.04 0.82 2.60
CA LEU A 128 15.23 0.29 3.69
C LEU A 128 14.22 -0.71 3.13
N VAL A 129 14.05 -1.85 3.80
CA VAL A 129 13.12 -2.90 3.37
C VAL A 129 11.98 -2.97 4.37
N ASP A 130 10.74 -2.93 3.87
CA ASP A 130 9.53 -3.19 4.65
C ASP A 130 8.58 -4.02 3.77
N LYS A 131 8.22 -5.21 4.24
CA LYS A 131 7.39 -6.16 3.50
C LYS A 131 7.95 -6.43 2.08
N THR A 132 7.17 -6.13 1.04
CA THR A 132 7.49 -6.32 -0.38
C THR A 132 8.17 -5.10 -1.02
N ARG A 133 8.40 -4.03 -0.25
CA ARG A 133 8.88 -2.75 -0.77
C ARG A 133 10.28 -2.43 -0.29
N HIS A 134 11.06 -1.87 -1.20
CA HIS A 134 12.33 -1.22 -0.90
C HIS A 134 12.15 0.29 -1.03
N PHE A 135 12.49 1.03 0.02
CA PHE A 135 12.53 2.48 0.04
C PHE A 135 13.98 2.94 -0.14
N LYS A 136 14.23 3.68 -1.22
CA LYS A 136 15.56 4.20 -1.57
C LYS A 136 15.73 5.61 -1.01
N LEU A 137 16.87 5.87 -0.38
CA LEU A 137 17.25 7.19 0.14
C LEU A 137 18.41 7.76 -0.67
N CYS A 138 18.56 9.09 -0.64
CA CYS A 138 19.72 9.76 -1.19
C CYS A 138 20.95 9.59 -0.29
N GLU A 139 20.73 9.54 1.02
CA GLU A 139 21.76 9.37 2.03
C GLU A 139 21.95 7.89 2.44
N PRO A 140 23.15 7.49 2.89
CA PRO A 140 23.39 6.13 3.36
C PRO A 140 22.55 5.76 4.59
N VAL A 141 21.82 4.64 4.54
CA VAL A 141 20.92 4.21 5.63
C VAL A 141 21.65 3.90 6.93
N LYS A 142 22.96 3.58 6.87
CA LYS A 142 23.80 3.31 8.05
C LYS A 142 23.91 4.49 9.03
N LYS A 143 23.59 5.70 8.57
CA LYS A 143 23.59 6.92 9.39
C LYS A 143 22.30 7.08 10.21
N LEU A 144 21.23 6.36 9.85
CA LEU A 144 19.98 6.38 10.61
C LEU A 144 20.13 5.59 11.91
N THR A 145 19.56 6.12 12.99
CA THR A 145 19.47 5.40 14.27
C THR A 145 18.44 4.28 14.18
N LYS A 146 18.54 3.28 15.06
CA LYS A 146 17.53 2.22 15.18
C LYS A 146 16.30 2.75 15.94
N CYS A 147 15.11 2.53 15.40
CA CYS A 147 13.87 2.87 16.08
C CYS A 147 13.60 1.93 17.25
N ARG A 148 13.04 2.47 18.35
CA ARG A 148 12.48 1.69 19.45
C ARG A 148 11.03 1.32 19.12
N TYR A 149 10.67 0.05 19.33
CA TYR A 149 9.35 -0.46 19.01
C TYR A 149 8.23 0.38 19.63
N PHE A 150 7.15 0.58 18.87
CA PHE A 150 5.90 1.26 19.26
C PHE A 150 6.00 2.73 19.68
N ARG A 151 7.21 3.26 19.94
CA ARG A 151 7.43 4.63 20.42
C ARG A 151 7.97 5.54 19.35
N ASP A 152 9.03 5.13 18.66
CA ASP A 152 9.71 6.00 17.73
C ASP A 152 9.02 5.95 16.36
N ILE A 153 8.92 7.12 15.72
CA ILE A 153 8.35 7.26 14.38
C ILE A 153 9.44 6.93 13.35
N THR A 154 9.30 5.82 12.63
CA THR A 154 10.25 5.39 11.58
C THR A 154 10.23 6.35 10.41
N TRP A 155 9.04 6.72 9.93
CA TRP A 155 8.88 7.71 8.88
C TRP A 155 7.54 8.42 8.98
N VAL A 156 7.47 9.55 8.29
CA VAL A 156 6.28 10.36 8.13
C VAL A 156 5.97 10.46 6.64
N LEU A 157 4.74 10.15 6.26
CA LEU A 157 4.21 10.38 4.92
C LEU A 157 3.31 11.62 4.98
N THR A 158 3.62 12.60 4.15
CA THR A 158 2.85 13.83 4.02
C THR A 158 2.21 13.84 2.64
N SER A 159 0.91 14.08 2.60
CA SER A 159 0.16 14.25 1.35
C SER A 159 -0.22 15.73 1.21
N GLY A 160 0.31 16.36 0.16
CA GLY A 160 -0.05 17.72 -0.22
C GLY A 160 -1.39 17.79 -0.98
N PRO A 161 -1.93 18.99 -1.18
CA PRO A 161 -3.15 19.23 -1.96
C PRO A 161 -2.97 19.03 -3.47
N ASP A 162 -1.73 18.99 -3.94
CA ASP A 162 -1.28 18.71 -5.30
C ASP A 162 -1.15 17.20 -5.60
N ASN A 163 -1.67 16.34 -4.71
CA ASN A 163 -1.54 14.88 -4.77
C ASN A 163 -0.09 14.36 -4.78
N THR A 164 0.89 15.22 -4.52
CA THR A 164 2.26 14.77 -4.31
C THR A 164 2.42 14.26 -2.89
N THR A 165 3.20 13.18 -2.76
CA THR A 165 3.48 12.59 -1.46
C THR A 165 4.96 12.72 -1.13
N GLN A 166 5.26 12.98 0.13
CA GLN A 166 6.62 13.05 0.62
C GLN A 166 6.76 12.14 1.82
N GLN A 167 7.67 11.17 1.72
CA GLN A 167 7.98 10.24 2.80
C GLN A 167 9.36 10.57 3.36
N VAL A 168 9.44 11.06 4.60
CA VAL A 168 10.69 11.39 5.28
C VAL A 168 10.96 10.35 6.36
N VAL A 169 12.16 9.78 6.32
CA VAL A 169 12.60 8.75 7.27
C VAL A 169 13.36 9.39 8.43
N ASN A 170 13.00 9.02 9.66
CA ASN A 170 13.67 9.53 10.88
C ASN A 170 14.61 8.48 11.48
N CYS A 171 14.23 7.21 11.44
CA CYS A 171 15.01 6.09 11.96
C CYS A 171 14.68 4.82 11.15
N HIS A 172 15.48 3.78 11.29
CA HIS A 172 15.24 2.51 10.62
C HIS A 172 14.80 1.42 11.61
N CYS A 173 13.78 0.66 11.22
CA CYS A 173 13.23 -0.37 12.10
C CYS A 173 14.26 -1.49 12.43
N PRO A 174 14.10 -2.15 13.59
CA PRO A 174 14.85 -3.37 13.90
C PRO A 174 14.60 -4.48 12.87
N LYS A 175 15.50 -5.47 12.80
CA LYS A 175 15.38 -6.59 11.86
C LYS A 175 14.12 -7.42 12.18
N GLY A 176 13.33 -7.75 11.16
CA GLY A 176 12.08 -8.52 11.32
C GLY A 176 10.91 -7.70 11.90
N ALA A 177 11.08 -6.39 12.03
CA ALA A 177 9.98 -5.48 12.34
C ALA A 177 9.25 -5.06 11.06
N VAL A 178 7.99 -4.66 11.22
CA VAL A 178 7.14 -4.12 10.16
C VAL A 178 6.66 -2.73 10.58
N ALA A 179 6.61 -1.79 9.64
CA ALA A 179 6.04 -0.48 9.89
C ALA A 179 4.50 -0.50 9.89
N TYR A 180 3.88 0.24 10.81
CA TYR A 180 2.43 0.40 10.88
C TYR A 180 2.04 1.85 11.16
N LEU A 181 0.86 2.26 10.69
CA LEU A 181 0.31 3.60 10.92
C LEU A 181 -0.09 3.74 12.39
N ILE A 182 0.54 4.67 13.11
CA ILE A 182 0.25 4.95 14.53
C ILE A 182 -0.55 6.24 14.71
N LYS A 183 -0.44 7.19 13.78
CA LYS A 183 -1.13 8.49 13.89
C LYS A 183 -1.41 9.09 12.52
N GLN A 184 -2.62 9.60 12.35
CA GLN A 184 -3.01 10.47 11.25
C GLN A 184 -3.41 11.83 11.82
N GLN A 185 -2.94 12.92 11.20
CA GLN A 185 -3.32 14.28 11.57
C GLN A 185 -3.45 15.15 10.33
N ALA A 186 -4.47 15.99 10.28
CA ALA A 186 -4.53 17.08 9.32
C ALA A 186 -3.51 18.15 9.73
N PHE A 187 -2.84 18.76 8.77
CA PHE A 187 -1.98 19.90 9.00
C PHE A 187 -2.31 20.99 7.98
N GLN A 188 -2.06 22.24 8.34
CA GLN A 188 -2.16 23.36 7.42
C GLN A 188 -0.75 23.73 6.98
N ASN A 189 -0.52 23.78 5.67
CA ASN A 189 0.76 24.23 5.14
C ASN A 189 0.92 25.75 5.34
N ARG A 190 2.11 26.29 5.04
CA ARG A 190 2.40 27.73 5.20
C ARG A 190 1.52 28.63 4.33
N GLU A 191 0.92 28.08 3.28
CA GLU A 191 0.05 28.76 2.32
C GLU A 191 -1.43 28.65 2.70
N GLY A 192 -1.74 28.08 3.87
CA GLY A 192 -3.10 27.96 4.37
C GLY A 192 -3.88 26.76 3.81
N GLN A 193 -3.27 25.94 2.96
CA GLN A 193 -3.89 24.74 2.40
C GLN A 193 -3.82 23.57 3.39
N PHE A 194 -4.84 22.72 3.37
CA PHE A 194 -4.89 21.53 4.23
C PHE A 194 -4.20 20.35 3.55
N GLY A 195 -3.42 19.61 4.33
CA GLY A 195 -2.83 18.33 3.95
C GLY A 195 -2.98 17.32 5.09
N TYR A 196 -2.56 16.09 4.82
CA TYR A 196 -2.54 15.02 5.81
C TYR A 196 -1.14 14.52 6.08
N GLN A 197 -0.86 14.24 7.34
CA GLN A 197 0.37 13.64 7.80
C GLN A 197 0.07 12.29 8.46
N TYR A 198 0.74 11.25 8.00
CA TYR A 198 0.66 9.88 8.47
C TYR A 198 1.99 9.47 9.09
N SER A 199 1.97 9.16 10.37
CA SER A 199 3.18 8.77 11.13
C SER A 199 3.19 7.26 11.32
N PHE A 200 4.34 6.64 11.04
CA PHE A 200 4.51 5.19 11.12
C PHE A 200 5.50 4.83 12.22
N ALA A 201 5.18 3.79 13.00
CA ALA A 201 6.06 3.22 14.01
C ALA A 201 6.43 1.78 13.65
N CYS A 202 7.43 1.22 14.32
CA CYS A 202 7.85 -0.17 14.11
C CYS A 202 7.15 -1.11 15.10
N SER A 203 6.62 -2.22 14.60
CA SER A 203 6.09 -3.34 15.40
C SER A 203 6.91 -4.60 15.13
N PRO A 204 7.23 -5.42 16.15
CA PRO A 204 7.79 -6.75 15.91
C PRO A 204 6.75 -7.61 15.19
N GLN A 205 7.17 -8.41 14.22
CA GLN A 205 6.27 -9.35 13.57
C GLN A 205 5.96 -10.50 14.53
N GLY A 206 4.81 -10.43 15.19
CA GLY A 206 4.34 -11.45 16.12
C GLY A 206 3.94 -12.74 15.41
N MET A 207 4.26 -13.88 16.02
CA MET A 207 3.90 -15.21 15.52
C MET A 207 2.59 -15.69 16.17
N LEU A 208 1.50 -14.93 15.99
CA LEU A 208 0.18 -15.42 16.38
C LEU A 208 -0.13 -16.65 15.54
N ARG A 209 -0.58 -17.74 16.17
CA ARG A 209 -1.06 -18.92 15.43
C ARG A 209 -2.48 -18.67 14.94
N CYS A 210 -2.77 -19.12 13.74
CA CYS A 210 -4.09 -18.93 13.18
C CYS A 210 -5.14 -19.76 13.93
N GLN A 211 -6.27 -19.14 14.26
CA GLN A 211 -7.52 -19.82 14.62
C GLN A 211 -8.07 -20.61 13.42
N ARG A 212 -8.91 -21.59 13.71
CA ARG A 212 -9.49 -22.43 12.66
C ARG A 212 -10.35 -21.58 11.72
N LYS A 213 -10.09 -21.68 10.41
CA LYS A 213 -10.78 -20.95 9.33
C LYS A 213 -10.64 -19.42 9.37
N GLU A 214 -9.76 -18.86 10.18
CA GLU A 214 -9.48 -17.42 10.09
C GLU A 214 -8.52 -17.11 8.93
N PRO A 215 -8.57 -15.91 8.34
CA PRO A 215 -7.63 -15.51 7.30
C PRO A 215 -6.22 -15.38 7.88
N CYS A 216 -5.23 -15.87 7.15
CA CYS A 216 -3.82 -15.77 7.54
C CYS A 216 -3.12 -14.56 6.94
N ARG A 217 -3.65 -14.01 5.84
CA ARG A 217 -3.12 -12.83 5.16
C ARG A 217 -4.22 -12.06 4.44
N LEU A 218 -4.11 -10.74 4.46
CA LEU A 218 -4.97 -9.85 3.69
C LEU A 218 -4.16 -9.17 2.59
N PHE A 219 -4.80 -8.93 1.45
CA PHE A 219 -4.25 -8.24 0.30
C PHE A 219 -5.13 -7.04 -0.06
N THR A 220 -4.51 -5.90 -0.29
CA THR A 220 -5.17 -4.73 -0.91
C THR A 220 -4.50 -4.49 -2.24
N VAL A 221 -5.24 -4.66 -3.32
CA VAL A 221 -4.77 -4.51 -4.71
C VAL A 221 -5.35 -3.22 -5.25
N ARG A 222 -4.49 -2.27 -5.62
CA ARG A 222 -4.88 -1.05 -6.29
C ARG A 222 -4.38 -1.08 -7.74
N LYS A 223 -5.31 -1.03 -8.69
CA LYS A 223 -4.94 -0.99 -10.11
C LYS A 223 -4.46 0.41 -10.48
N ARG A 224 -3.17 0.54 -10.86
CA ARG A 224 -2.53 1.82 -11.23
C ARG A 224 -2.60 2.06 -12.74
N LEU A 225 -2.20 1.06 -13.51
CA LEU A 225 -2.24 1.04 -14.97
C LEU A 225 -2.90 -0.28 -15.39
N GLU A 226 -3.29 -0.41 -16.67
CA GLU A 226 -3.95 -1.64 -17.16
C GLU A 226 -3.17 -2.92 -16.85
N LEU A 227 -1.83 -2.83 -16.76
CA LEU A 227 -0.92 -3.95 -16.56
C LEU A 227 -0.11 -3.88 -15.25
N LEU A 228 -0.44 -2.96 -14.32
CA LEU A 228 0.34 -2.80 -13.08
C LEU A 228 -0.57 -2.61 -11.88
N ASP A 229 -0.44 -3.55 -10.94
CA ASP A 229 -1.13 -3.56 -9.67
C ASP A 229 -0.17 -3.19 -8.54
N GLU A 230 -0.57 -2.20 -7.74
CA GLU A 230 0.08 -1.84 -6.50
C GLU A 230 -0.55 -2.65 -5.37
N VAL A 231 0.20 -3.59 -4.79
CA VAL A 231 -0.35 -4.53 -3.79
C VAL A 231 0.27 -4.31 -2.42
N ASN A 232 -0.59 -4.18 -1.40
CA ASN A 232 -0.20 -4.19 0.00
C ASN A 232 -0.58 -5.52 0.64
N THR A 233 0.36 -6.13 1.37
CA THR A 233 0.17 -7.42 2.03
C THR A 233 0.26 -7.28 3.54
N ASN A 234 -0.70 -7.88 4.24
CA ASN A 234 -0.78 -7.87 5.71
C ASN A 234 -0.88 -9.30 6.21
N GLY A 235 0.23 -9.85 6.74
CA GLY A 235 0.19 -11.15 7.43
C GLY A 235 -0.48 -10.99 8.80
N LEU A 236 -1.47 -11.84 9.10
CA LEU A 236 -2.25 -11.79 10.33
C LEU A 236 -1.75 -12.80 11.36
N CYS A 237 -1.48 -14.03 10.89
CA CYS A 237 -1.09 -15.15 11.74
C CYS A 237 -0.27 -16.18 10.95
N GLN A 238 0.30 -17.15 11.66
CA GLN A 238 1.02 -18.29 11.12
C GLN A 238 0.11 -19.52 11.08
N CYS A 239 0.06 -20.14 9.90
CA CYS A 239 -0.71 -21.35 9.70
C CYS A 239 -0.21 -22.51 10.58
N PRO A 240 -1.10 -23.46 10.93
CA PRO A 240 -0.71 -24.66 11.66
C PRO A 240 0.24 -25.55 10.83
N HIS A 241 0.78 -26.59 11.46
CA HIS A 241 1.67 -27.55 10.80
C HIS A 241 1.02 -28.15 9.53
N ASN A 242 1.83 -28.42 8.49
CA ASN A 242 1.40 -28.89 7.16
C ASN A 242 0.37 -27.99 6.47
N HIS A 243 0.33 -26.71 6.81
CA HIS A 243 -0.47 -25.72 6.10
C HIS A 243 0.39 -24.52 5.73
N TYR A 244 0.13 -23.96 4.56
CA TYR A 244 0.76 -22.73 4.10
C TYR A 244 -0.25 -21.59 4.00
N CYS A 245 0.27 -20.37 4.16
CA CYS A 245 -0.49 -19.16 3.90
C CYS A 245 -0.18 -18.65 2.48
N PRO A 246 -1.21 -18.37 1.64
CA PRO A 246 -1.06 -17.82 0.30
C PRO A 246 -0.15 -16.58 0.27
N ARG A 247 0.71 -16.47 -0.75
CA ARG A 247 1.69 -15.37 -0.90
C ARG A 247 1.26 -14.34 -1.93
N HIS A 248 0.41 -14.74 -2.88
CA HIS A 248 -0.14 -13.88 -3.91
C HIS A 248 -1.67 -13.83 -3.82
N HIS A 249 -2.27 -12.72 -4.22
CA HIS A 249 -3.73 -12.51 -4.22
C HIS A 249 -4.48 -13.36 -5.26
N THR A 250 -3.76 -14.02 -6.17
CA THR A 250 -4.29 -14.98 -7.15
C THR A 250 -3.97 -16.43 -6.79
N ASP A 251 -3.31 -16.67 -5.65
CA ASP A 251 -3.01 -18.04 -5.22
C ASP A 251 -4.30 -18.78 -4.85
N PRO A 252 -4.28 -20.12 -4.89
CA PRO A 252 -5.35 -20.93 -4.33
C PRO A 252 -5.65 -20.55 -2.88
N GLY A 253 -6.93 -20.61 -2.48
CA GLY A 253 -7.36 -20.31 -1.11
C GLY A 253 -7.43 -18.81 -0.78
N VAL A 254 -7.30 -17.95 -1.80
CA VAL A 254 -7.58 -16.52 -1.68
C VAL A 254 -8.98 -16.21 -2.19
N ILE A 255 -9.75 -15.49 -1.38
CA ILE A 255 -11.13 -15.09 -1.67
C ILE A 255 -11.19 -13.56 -1.80
N GLN A 256 -11.78 -13.07 -2.88
CA GLN A 256 -12.07 -11.64 -3.03
C GLN A 256 -13.23 -11.25 -2.11
N LEU A 257 -13.05 -10.20 -1.30
CA LEU A 257 -14.06 -9.70 -0.39
C LEU A 257 -14.86 -8.55 -1.02
N GLU A 258 -14.23 -7.38 -1.12
CA GLU A 258 -14.89 -6.14 -1.54
C GLU A 258 -14.10 -5.46 -2.67
N SER A 259 -14.82 -4.77 -3.55
CA SER A 259 -14.26 -3.94 -4.61
C SER A 259 -14.75 -2.50 -4.49
N PHE A 260 -13.83 -1.57 -4.32
CA PHE A 260 -14.08 -0.14 -4.26
C PHE A 260 -13.79 0.47 -5.63
N VAL A 261 -14.86 0.55 -6.44
CA VAL A 261 -14.79 0.93 -7.86
C VAL A 261 -14.25 2.35 -8.03
N GLU A 262 -14.65 3.29 -7.16
CA GLU A 262 -14.22 4.69 -7.23
C GLU A 262 -12.70 4.86 -7.09
N GLU A 263 -12.04 3.97 -6.34
CA GLU A 263 -10.60 4.06 -6.05
C GLU A 263 -9.76 3.04 -6.83
N ASN A 264 -10.39 2.20 -7.66
CA ASN A 264 -9.79 1.04 -8.32
C ASN A 264 -9.07 0.09 -7.32
N ILE A 265 -9.66 -0.09 -6.13
CA ILE A 265 -9.11 -0.93 -5.06
C ILE A 265 -9.96 -2.20 -4.90
N ARG A 266 -9.29 -3.34 -4.72
CA ARG A 266 -9.91 -4.62 -4.37
C ARG A 266 -9.23 -5.21 -3.15
N THR A 267 -10.01 -5.88 -2.31
CA THR A 267 -9.50 -6.55 -1.11
C THR A 267 -9.67 -8.06 -1.24
N TYR A 268 -8.66 -8.79 -0.74
CA TYR A 268 -8.64 -10.25 -0.77
C TYR A 268 -8.19 -10.80 0.58
N SER A 269 -8.71 -11.98 0.93
CA SER A 269 -8.38 -12.73 2.13
C SER A 269 -7.81 -14.10 1.76
N GLY A 270 -6.57 -14.37 2.18
CA GLY A 270 -5.95 -15.68 2.04
C GLY A 270 -6.15 -16.52 3.30
N TYR A 271 -6.52 -17.79 3.11
CA TYR A 271 -6.75 -18.76 4.17
C TYR A 271 -5.68 -19.84 4.16
N CYS A 272 -5.44 -20.46 5.33
CA CYS A 272 -4.49 -21.57 5.43
C CYS A 272 -4.98 -22.77 4.61
N LEU A 273 -4.12 -23.26 3.72
CA LEU A 273 -4.36 -24.45 2.91
C LEU A 273 -3.42 -25.58 3.28
N PRO A 274 -3.82 -26.86 3.15
CA PRO A 274 -2.92 -28.00 3.35
C PRO A 274 -1.74 -27.96 2.38
N ASP A 275 -0.54 -28.28 2.85
CA ASP A 275 0.64 -28.46 2.00
C ASP A 275 0.43 -29.69 1.10
N GLY A 276 0.40 -29.49 -0.21
CA GLY A 276 0.16 -30.54 -1.21
C GLY A 276 1.21 -31.66 -1.28
N HIS A 277 2.22 -31.66 -0.40
CA HIS A 277 3.24 -32.71 -0.32
C HIS A 277 2.77 -34.01 0.34
N LEU A 278 1.49 -34.13 0.72
CA LEU A 278 0.94 -35.32 1.39
C LEU A 278 -0.10 -36.11 0.56
N TYR A 279 -0.33 -35.77 -0.71
CA TYR A 279 -1.22 -36.51 -1.61
C TYR A 279 -0.45 -37.26 -2.71
N GLY A 280 0.64 -37.92 -2.33
CA GLY A 280 1.47 -38.72 -3.22
C GLY A 280 2.05 -39.94 -2.51
N THR A 281 1.18 -40.83 -2.05
CA THR A 281 1.49 -42.24 -1.69
C THR A 281 0.34 -43.12 -2.10
#